data_AF-A0A8S4GYL2-F1
#
_entry.id   AF-A0A8S4GYL2-F1
#
_cell.length_a   1.000
_cell.length_b   1.000
_cell.length_c   1.000
_cell.angle_alpha   90.00
_cell.angle_beta   90.00
_cell.angle_gamma   90.00
#
_symmetry.space_group_name_H-M   'P 1'
#
loop_
_entity.id
_entity.type
_entity.pdbx_description
1 polymer ?
#
loop_
_entity_poly.entity_id
_entity_poly.type
_entity_poly.pdbx_seq_one_letter_code
_entity_poly.pdbx_strand_id
1 'polypeptide(L)'
;MVRMGRRAAALLATLLLLCLAGAFTTTHAATDSTALGTDSGSSSSSGVPCAVVCEGEHDGYAPKVCQLVYIDSGSGGVKVFARVLQWSSFVISLSLFTFFSYQYFVATCGWEVIYVGALESMYYILEIFFESYPPFTVYNANGATAAWLRYMSWLLTCPVMLIHLSNITGLGEQYNSRTMRLITFDQGTLIMGVTAALATGVPKIIFFLIGVVFGGTTFYTAAQIYIESYHVVPAGICRQLVRYMTWAFFLSWPIFPLNFLAGPEGFGFFNSSGSVIAQSVCDLISKNLWGMLGWYLHYKVHEHVVMHGVVTKRMEVDFLGTKRVIEAWADEDDPDATRQASHAVSQRRSIRNMRTQLKSRGRRVRPSLDEDAEMPSHIDQEMIKPMVAGPFGPVKSDVALGTARGRLPAAPAAMAANAGWKTTPSGPKYSLPSSALVVVAAQDEGTVAFFRSQFEQLPCSVTVEHIQNDSEAMQCLGYYKSINQTVDLVLLQPSVAQANPAIVQAVKSNFGVPVVAFSSSSASASQLGADDNIEGPTLGTPFNKDVLAQALSKHHGGARSAVANPMYSAAPATPMTPGSGAMTPGGAQYDPAMVKSMMDEIARLKAAAGLQ
;
A
#
# COMPACT_ATOMS: atom_id res chain seq x y z
N MET A 1 30.38 7.28 -0.85
CA MET A 1 29.13 6.48 -1.00
C MET A 1 29.20 5.44 -2.12
N VAL A 2 29.51 5.72 -3.40
CA VAL A 2 29.68 4.66 -4.44
C VAL A 2 30.78 3.65 -4.07
N ARG A 3 31.93 4.12 -3.56
CA ARG A 3 32.96 3.23 -2.97
C ARG A 3 32.45 2.45 -1.76
N MET A 4 31.52 3.03 -0.99
CA MET A 4 30.92 2.40 0.19
C MET A 4 29.88 1.35 -0.21
N GLY A 5 29.07 1.59 -1.25
CA GLY A 5 28.14 0.62 -1.84
C GLY A 5 28.86 -0.51 -2.57
N ARG A 6 29.96 -0.22 -3.29
CA ARG A 6 30.84 -1.27 -3.84
C ARG A 6 31.50 -2.08 -2.73
N ARG A 7 31.96 -1.43 -1.66
CA ARG A 7 32.49 -2.11 -0.48
C ARG A 7 31.42 -2.94 0.21
N ALA A 8 30.21 -2.43 0.40
CA ALA A 8 29.10 -3.15 1.01
C ALA A 8 28.66 -4.34 0.15
N ALA A 9 28.53 -4.18 -1.17
CA ALA A 9 28.23 -5.28 -2.08
C ALA A 9 29.35 -6.32 -2.12
N ALA A 10 30.61 -5.89 -2.11
CA ALA A 10 31.75 -6.80 -1.99
C ALA A 10 31.77 -7.49 -0.62
N LEU A 11 31.43 -6.79 0.46
CA LEU A 11 31.34 -7.36 1.81
C LEU A 11 30.18 -8.36 1.90
N LEU A 12 29.05 -8.08 1.26
CA LEU A 12 27.91 -8.99 1.19
C LEU A 12 28.25 -10.23 0.37
N ALA A 13 28.89 -10.07 -0.79
CA ALA A 13 29.38 -11.18 -1.61
C ALA A 13 30.47 -11.98 -0.88
N THR A 14 31.35 -11.32 -0.13
CA THR A 14 32.39 -11.96 0.68
C THR A 14 31.78 -12.69 1.87
N LEU A 15 30.79 -12.11 2.56
CA LEU A 15 30.05 -12.76 3.64
C LEU A 15 29.27 -13.97 3.11
N LEU A 16 28.61 -13.85 1.96
CA LEU A 16 27.98 -14.99 1.27
C LEU A 16 29.01 -16.08 0.96
N LEU A 17 30.16 -15.73 0.39
CA LEU A 17 31.23 -16.67 0.11
C LEU A 17 31.84 -17.29 1.37
N LEU A 18 31.98 -16.52 2.45
CA LEU A 18 32.47 -17.00 3.75
C LEU A 18 31.45 -17.89 4.45
N CYS A 19 30.16 -17.61 4.34
CA CYS A 19 29.10 -18.49 4.85
C CYS A 19 29.04 -19.79 4.04
N LEU A 20 29.20 -19.71 2.71
CA LEU A 20 29.33 -20.90 1.86
C LEU A 20 30.60 -21.69 2.21
N ALA A 21 31.75 -21.04 2.38
CA ALA A 21 33.00 -21.70 2.75
C ALA A 21 32.95 -22.31 4.17
N GLY A 22 32.34 -21.60 5.13
CA GLY A 22 32.11 -22.08 6.50
C GLY A 22 31.26 -23.34 6.51
N ALA A 23 30.17 -23.37 5.73
CA ALA A 23 29.36 -24.56 5.53
C ALA A 23 30.16 -25.74 4.99
N PHE A 24 31.05 -25.52 4.01
CA PHE A 24 31.95 -26.55 3.47
C PHE A 24 32.99 -27.07 4.48
N THR A 25 33.50 -26.21 5.37
CA THR A 25 34.44 -26.65 6.42
C THR A 25 33.76 -27.45 7.54
N THR A 26 32.52 -27.10 7.91
CA THR A 26 31.77 -27.84 8.94
C THR A 26 31.30 -29.21 8.46
N THR A 27 31.01 -29.40 7.17
CA THR A 27 30.65 -30.71 6.61
C THR A 27 31.85 -31.66 6.53
N HIS A 28 33.06 -31.15 6.33
CA HIS A 28 34.29 -31.95 6.39
C HIS A 28 34.64 -32.39 7.82
N ALA A 29 34.52 -31.49 8.81
CA ALA A 29 34.77 -31.86 10.21
C ALA A 29 33.75 -32.88 10.76
N ALA A 30 32.50 -32.84 10.28
CA ALA A 30 31.47 -33.79 10.67
C ALA A 30 31.60 -35.17 10.00
N THR A 31 32.30 -35.28 8.86
CA THR A 31 32.55 -36.56 8.18
C THR A 31 33.75 -37.32 8.77
N ASP A 32 34.73 -36.63 9.35
CA ASP A 32 35.86 -37.28 10.03
C ASP A 32 35.50 -37.83 11.43
N SER A 33 34.39 -37.39 12.01
CA SER A 33 33.95 -37.80 13.35
C SER A 33 33.09 -39.09 13.37
N THR A 34 32.69 -39.62 12.21
CA THR A 34 31.81 -40.79 12.08
C THR A 34 32.52 -42.08 11.64
N ALA A 35 33.86 -42.09 11.56
CA ALA A 35 34.65 -43.24 11.13
C ALA A 35 35.05 -44.23 12.25
N LEU A 36 34.55 -44.09 13.48
CA LEU A 36 34.84 -45.00 14.59
C LEU A 36 33.54 -45.46 15.26
N GLY A 37 32.93 -46.52 14.74
CA GLY A 37 31.76 -47.14 15.32
C GLY A 37 31.02 -48.06 14.36
N THR A 38 31.63 -49.18 13.99
CA THR A 38 30.91 -50.31 13.39
C THR A 38 30.05 -50.95 14.47
N ASP A 39 28.75 -50.62 14.50
CA ASP A 39 27.75 -51.47 15.13
C ASP A 39 26.52 -51.61 14.25
N SER A 40 26.26 -52.86 13.90
CA SER A 40 25.12 -53.36 13.15
C SER A 40 23.87 -53.43 14.02
N GLY A 41 22.78 -52.78 13.62
CA GLY A 41 21.43 -53.17 14.07
C GLY A 41 20.47 -52.01 14.32
N SER A 42 19.39 -51.97 13.52
CA SER A 42 18.21 -51.10 13.62
C SER A 42 18.44 -49.60 13.38
N SER A 43 18.10 -49.16 12.17
CA SER A 43 17.94 -47.74 11.82
C SER A 43 16.71 -47.16 12.53
N SER A 44 16.86 -46.83 13.81
CA SER A 44 15.90 -45.97 14.52
C SER A 44 16.04 -44.56 13.96
N SER A 45 15.08 -44.12 13.14
CA SER A 45 14.97 -42.73 12.73
C SER A 45 14.81 -41.86 13.97
N SER A 46 15.79 -40.98 14.22
CA SER A 46 15.82 -40.03 15.33
C SER A 46 14.85 -38.87 15.07
N GLY A 47 13.55 -39.18 14.99
CA GLY A 47 12.49 -38.19 14.92
C GLY A 47 12.28 -37.54 16.29
N VAL A 48 12.20 -36.21 16.30
CA VAL A 48 11.82 -35.45 17.51
C VAL A 48 10.30 -35.51 17.67
N PRO A 49 9.75 -35.90 18.83
CA PRO A 49 8.33 -35.75 19.14
C PRO A 49 7.94 -34.27 19.11
N CYS A 50 7.05 -33.84 18.20
CA CYS A 50 6.78 -32.40 18.06
C CYS A 50 5.38 -31.94 18.52
N ALA A 51 4.35 -32.79 18.55
CA ALA A 51 3.03 -32.38 19.05
C ALA A 51 2.09 -33.55 19.37
N VAL A 52 1.09 -33.25 20.19
CA VAL A 52 0.05 -34.14 20.73
C VAL A 52 -1.28 -33.66 20.15
N VAL A 53 -1.84 -34.35 19.16
CA VAL A 53 -3.17 -34.03 18.61
C VAL A 53 -4.24 -34.93 19.20
N CYS A 54 -5.23 -34.34 19.88
CA CYS A 54 -6.36 -35.03 20.48
C CYS A 54 -7.56 -35.06 19.50
N GLU A 55 -7.92 -36.22 18.95
CA GLU A 55 -9.23 -36.36 18.29
C GLU A 55 -10.32 -36.53 19.35
N GLY A 56 -11.42 -35.80 19.29
CA GLY A 56 -12.57 -35.98 20.18
C GLY A 56 -13.57 -36.97 19.60
N GLU A 57 -14.07 -37.89 20.43
CA GLU A 57 -15.49 -38.28 20.31
C GLU A 57 -16.05 -38.56 21.69
N HIS A 58 -17.29 -38.12 21.84
CA HIS A 58 -18.13 -38.18 23.02
C HIS A 58 -18.23 -39.61 23.59
N ASP A 59 -18.41 -39.64 24.91
CA ASP A 59 -18.80 -40.79 25.75
C ASP A 59 -17.68 -41.75 26.21
N GLY A 60 -17.03 -41.38 27.34
CA GLY A 60 -16.48 -42.36 28.30
C GLY A 60 -14.95 -42.40 28.49
N TYR A 61 -14.41 -41.42 29.24
CA TYR A 61 -13.26 -41.52 30.16
C TYR A 61 -12.03 -42.43 29.84
N ALA A 62 -11.52 -42.44 28.61
CA ALA A 62 -10.16 -42.90 28.34
C ALA A 62 -9.28 -41.74 27.85
N PRO A 63 -8.14 -41.41 28.50
CA PRO A 63 -7.20 -40.42 27.99
C PRO A 63 -6.65 -40.93 26.65
N LYS A 64 -6.97 -40.21 25.56
CA LYS A 64 -6.56 -40.58 24.21
C LYS A 64 -5.04 -40.41 24.06
N VAL A 65 -4.39 -41.46 23.58
CA VAL A 65 -2.96 -41.44 23.26
C VAL A 65 -2.81 -40.68 21.95
N CYS A 66 -2.20 -39.50 22.02
CA CYS A 66 -1.98 -38.70 20.84
C CYS A 66 -0.90 -39.34 19.97
N GLN A 67 -1.20 -39.47 18.67
CA GLN A 67 -0.23 -40.02 17.74
C GLN A 67 0.91 -39.00 17.58
N LEU A 68 2.12 -39.42 17.96
CA LEU A 68 3.31 -38.58 17.75
C LEU A 68 3.47 -38.31 16.26
N VAL A 69 3.42 -37.03 15.89
CA VAL A 69 3.81 -36.59 14.55
C VAL A 69 5.34 -36.48 14.52
N TYR A 70 5.97 -37.37 13.76
CA TYR A 70 7.40 -37.32 13.50
C TYR A 70 7.64 -36.58 12.19
N ILE A 71 8.34 -35.44 12.26
CA ILE A 71 8.79 -34.72 11.07
C ILE A 71 10.16 -35.25 10.66
N ASP A 72 10.27 -35.78 9.44
CA ASP A 72 11.58 -36.01 8.85
C ASP A 72 12.27 -34.66 8.60
N SER A 73 13.25 -34.39 9.46
CA SER A 73 14.03 -33.16 9.42
C SER A 73 15.31 -33.33 8.58
N GLY A 74 15.51 -34.49 7.94
CA GLY A 74 16.67 -34.76 7.10
C GLY A 74 17.94 -35.16 7.87
N SER A 75 19.00 -35.42 7.10
CA SER A 75 20.31 -35.79 7.63
C SER A 75 20.97 -34.65 8.40
N GLY A 76 21.92 -34.99 9.29
CA GLY A 76 22.64 -34.00 10.10
C GLY A 76 23.29 -32.89 9.27
N GLY A 77 23.89 -33.21 8.13
CA GLY A 77 24.51 -32.21 7.24
C GLY A 77 23.51 -31.21 6.66
N VAL A 78 22.32 -31.66 6.26
CA VAL A 78 21.26 -30.77 5.72
C VAL A 78 20.75 -29.82 6.80
N LYS A 79 20.57 -30.32 8.04
CA LYS A 79 20.19 -29.48 9.19
C LYS A 79 21.22 -28.40 9.51
N VAL A 80 22.50 -28.76 9.53
CA VAL A 80 23.60 -27.80 9.75
C VAL A 80 23.59 -26.73 8.66
N PHE A 81 23.45 -27.12 7.39
CA PHE A 81 23.41 -26.18 6.29
C PHE A 81 22.21 -25.23 6.36
N ALA A 82 21.01 -25.75 6.70
CA ALA A 82 19.83 -24.94 6.94
C ALA A 82 20.06 -23.88 8.03
N ARG A 83 20.67 -24.27 9.16
CA ARG A 83 21.00 -23.35 10.26
C ARG A 83 22.00 -22.28 9.83
N VAL A 84 23.02 -22.63 9.06
CA VAL A 84 23.99 -21.64 8.52
C VAL A 84 23.29 -20.62 7.63
N LEU A 85 22.39 -21.06 6.75
CA LEU A 85 21.63 -20.15 5.90
C LEU A 85 20.68 -19.26 6.70
N GLN A 86 19.96 -19.79 7.68
CA GLN A 86 19.09 -18.99 8.56
C GLN A 86 19.87 -17.89 9.28
N TRP A 87 21.02 -18.21 9.89
CA TRP A 87 21.88 -17.21 10.52
C TRP A 87 22.41 -16.18 9.53
N SER A 88 22.78 -16.61 8.33
CA SER A 88 23.24 -15.71 7.27
C SER A 88 22.14 -14.75 6.85
N SER A 89 20.93 -15.25 6.63
CA SER A 89 19.76 -14.44 6.29
C SER A 89 19.39 -13.47 7.41
N PHE A 90 19.42 -13.91 8.67
CA PHE A 90 19.23 -13.03 9.82
C PHE A 90 20.22 -11.86 9.82
N VAL A 91 21.52 -12.13 9.72
CA VAL A 91 22.57 -11.10 9.76
C VAL A 91 22.45 -10.14 8.58
N ILE A 92 22.18 -10.65 7.38
CA ILE A 92 21.98 -9.81 6.18
C ILE A 92 20.74 -8.93 6.34
N SER A 93 19.62 -9.48 6.79
CA SER A 93 18.37 -8.74 7.01
C SER A 93 18.53 -7.66 8.09
N LEU A 94 19.17 -7.97 9.21
CA LEU A 94 19.44 -7.00 10.28
C LEU A 94 20.38 -5.88 9.81
N SER A 95 21.40 -6.23 9.02
CA SER A 95 22.33 -5.25 8.44
C SER A 95 21.62 -4.31 7.47
N LEU A 96 20.76 -4.85 6.60
CA LEU A 96 19.97 -4.07 5.66
C LEU A 96 18.91 -3.22 6.37
N PHE A 97 18.24 -3.74 7.40
CA PHE A 97 17.33 -2.97 8.24
C PHE A 97 18.04 -1.75 8.85
N THR A 98 19.19 -1.97 9.51
CA THR A 98 20.00 -0.89 10.10
C THR A 98 20.41 0.14 9.05
N PHE A 99 20.83 -0.33 7.88
CA PHE A 99 21.18 0.53 6.76
C PHE A 99 19.98 1.35 6.25
N PHE A 100 18.83 0.73 6.02
CA PHE A 100 17.62 1.41 5.53
C PHE A 100 17.05 2.37 6.55
N SER A 101 17.06 2.04 7.84
CA SER A 101 16.65 2.97 8.91
C SER A 101 17.52 4.23 8.94
N TYR A 102 18.84 4.09 8.75
CA TYR A 102 19.72 5.24 8.60
C TYR A 102 19.38 6.06 7.34
N GLN A 103 19.17 5.40 6.19
CA GLN A 103 18.80 6.09 4.95
C GLN A 103 17.44 6.79 5.05
N TYR A 104 16.48 6.22 5.78
CA TYR A 104 15.18 6.82 6.04
C TYR A 104 15.27 8.07 6.87
N PHE A 105 16.12 8.06 7.91
CA PHE A 105 16.40 9.26 8.71
C PHE A 105 16.98 10.39 7.84
N VAL A 106 17.81 10.05 6.85
CA VAL A 106 18.37 11.00 5.87
C VAL A 106 17.37 11.35 4.75
N ALA A 107 16.16 10.78 4.76
CA ALA A 107 15.10 10.92 3.78
C ALA A 107 15.48 10.43 2.37
N THR A 108 16.28 9.37 2.26
CA THR A 108 16.67 8.77 0.96
C THR A 108 16.07 7.38 0.72
N CYS A 109 15.17 6.94 1.62
CA CYS A 109 14.63 5.58 1.63
C CYS A 109 13.12 5.60 1.76
N GLY A 110 12.43 4.74 1.01
CA GLY A 110 11.03 4.41 1.23
C GLY A 110 10.82 3.61 2.52
N TRP A 111 9.59 3.56 3.03
CA TRP A 111 9.26 2.80 4.23
C TRP A 111 9.19 1.30 3.97
N GLU A 112 8.93 0.92 2.71
CA GLU A 112 8.66 -0.45 2.27
C GLU A 112 9.85 -1.38 2.58
N VAL A 113 11.07 -0.97 2.21
CA VAL A 113 12.28 -1.78 2.44
C VAL A 113 12.70 -1.86 3.91
N ILE A 114 12.33 -0.86 4.74
CA ILE A 114 12.57 -0.88 6.18
C ILE A 114 11.63 -1.89 6.82
N TYR A 115 10.35 -1.82 6.45
CA TYR A 115 9.31 -2.71 6.96
C TYR A 115 9.65 -4.17 6.64
N VAL A 116 10.02 -4.47 5.39
CA VAL A 116 10.44 -5.83 4.99
C VAL A 116 11.73 -6.25 5.70
N GLY A 117 12.73 -5.38 5.80
CA GLY A 117 13.98 -5.68 6.51
C GLY A 117 13.78 -5.99 8.00
N ALA A 118 12.91 -5.25 8.67
CA ALA A 118 12.55 -5.47 10.07
C ALA A 118 11.84 -6.83 10.25
N LEU A 119 10.80 -7.09 9.44
CA LEU A 119 10.06 -8.34 9.52
C LEU A 119 10.90 -9.56 9.17
N GLU A 120 11.80 -9.48 8.20
CA GLU A 120 12.70 -10.57 7.87
C GLU A 120 13.67 -10.87 9.02
N SER A 121 14.23 -9.85 9.66
CA SER A 121 15.08 -10.06 10.83
C SER A 121 14.32 -10.73 11.99
N MET A 122 13.05 -10.35 12.19
CA MET A 122 12.17 -10.96 13.19
C MET A 122 11.73 -12.39 12.79
N TYR A 123 11.49 -12.64 11.51
CA TYR A 123 11.15 -13.96 11.01
C TYR A 123 12.26 -14.96 11.30
N TYR A 124 13.51 -14.66 10.92
CA TYR A 124 14.61 -15.60 11.10
C TYR A 124 14.96 -15.81 12.58
N ILE A 125 14.86 -14.81 13.45
CA ILE A 125 15.09 -15.04 14.88
C ILE A 125 14.03 -16.01 15.44
N LEU A 126 12.76 -15.87 15.04
CA LEU A 126 11.70 -16.79 15.45
C LEU A 126 11.89 -18.18 14.84
N GLU A 127 12.31 -18.29 13.59
CA GLU A 127 12.56 -19.57 12.93
C GLU A 127 13.75 -20.31 13.57
N ILE A 128 14.84 -19.61 13.89
CA ILE A 128 16.02 -20.22 14.52
C ILE A 128 15.68 -20.90 15.86
N PHE A 129 14.88 -20.24 16.69
CA PHE A 129 14.59 -20.72 18.05
C PHE A 129 13.30 -21.54 18.16
N PHE A 130 12.30 -21.22 17.34
CA PHE A 130 10.93 -21.70 17.54
C PHE A 130 10.29 -22.34 16.30
N GLU A 131 11.04 -22.64 15.24
CA GLU A 131 10.54 -23.23 13.99
C GLU A 131 9.55 -24.38 14.20
N SER A 132 9.88 -25.36 15.07
CA SER A 132 9.02 -26.52 15.32
C SER A 132 8.01 -26.35 16.47
N TYR A 133 7.94 -25.17 17.09
CA TYR A 133 7.02 -24.94 18.21
C TYR A 133 5.67 -24.42 17.70
N PRO A 134 4.53 -24.90 18.23
CA PRO A 134 3.25 -24.24 17.99
C PRO A 134 3.26 -22.80 18.52
N PRO A 135 2.66 -21.82 17.82
CA PRO A 135 1.92 -21.92 16.56
C PRO A 135 2.78 -21.72 15.30
N PHE A 136 4.11 -21.65 15.40
CA PHE A 136 5.00 -21.38 14.26
C PHE A 136 5.02 -22.52 13.25
N THR A 137 4.97 -23.76 13.74
CA THR A 137 4.52 -24.91 12.96
C THR A 137 3.18 -25.40 13.51
N VAL A 138 2.19 -25.53 12.62
CA VAL A 138 0.87 -26.07 12.94
C VAL A 138 0.89 -27.56 12.69
N TYR A 139 0.56 -28.33 13.72
CA TYR A 139 0.40 -29.78 13.69
C TYR A 139 -1.10 -30.09 13.74
N ASN A 140 -1.69 -30.46 12.60
CA ASN A 140 -3.12 -30.60 12.47
C ASN A 140 -3.58 -32.05 12.79
N ALA A 141 -4.84 -32.22 13.17
CA ALA A 141 -5.43 -33.52 13.50
C ALA A 141 -5.46 -34.50 12.34
N ASN A 142 -5.53 -33.99 11.12
CA ASN A 142 -5.43 -34.78 9.89
C ASN A 142 -4.00 -35.25 9.56
N GLY A 143 -3.03 -35.04 10.46
CA GLY A 143 -1.61 -35.37 10.28
C GLY A 143 -0.84 -34.39 9.39
N ALA A 144 -1.49 -33.37 8.81
CA ALA A 144 -0.79 -32.35 8.03
C ALA A 144 0.01 -31.42 8.95
N THR A 145 1.19 -31.02 8.47
CA THR A 145 2.03 -30.01 9.10
C THR A 145 2.16 -28.81 8.18
N ALA A 146 2.01 -27.60 8.72
CA ALA A 146 2.21 -26.37 7.97
C ALA A 146 3.15 -25.43 8.73
N ALA A 147 4.20 -24.95 8.05
CA ALA A 147 5.12 -23.94 8.57
C ALA A 147 4.43 -22.56 8.60
N TRP A 148 3.50 -22.36 9.52
CA TRP A 148 2.65 -21.17 9.60
C TRP A 148 3.44 -19.87 9.71
N LEU A 149 4.57 -19.87 10.44
CA LEU A 149 5.47 -18.72 10.54
C LEU A 149 5.93 -18.21 9.16
N ARG A 150 6.17 -19.12 8.21
CA ARG A 150 6.53 -18.78 6.82
C ARG A 150 5.41 -18.03 6.12
N TYR A 151 4.19 -18.55 6.19
CA TYR A 151 3.01 -17.91 5.59
C TYR A 151 2.67 -16.57 6.25
N MET A 152 2.86 -16.45 7.57
CA MET A 152 2.72 -15.15 8.27
C MET A 152 3.71 -14.12 7.74
N SER A 153 4.99 -14.50 7.57
CA SER A 153 6.00 -13.62 6.98
C SER A 153 5.57 -13.17 5.59
N TRP A 154 5.14 -14.09 4.72
CA TRP A 154 4.70 -13.76 3.37
C TRP A 154 3.49 -12.82 3.34
N LEU A 155 2.47 -13.08 4.16
CA LEU A 155 1.29 -12.22 4.25
C LEU A 155 1.64 -10.78 4.63
N LEU A 156 2.68 -10.61 5.46
CA LEU A 156 3.15 -9.29 5.87
C LEU A 156 4.09 -8.64 4.85
N THR A 157 5.00 -9.40 4.22
CA THR A 157 6.04 -8.83 3.35
C THR A 157 5.67 -8.72 1.88
N CYS A 158 4.95 -9.71 1.33
CA CYS A 158 4.67 -9.77 -0.12
C CYS A 158 3.84 -8.58 -0.61
N PRO A 159 2.73 -8.18 0.06
CA PRO A 159 2.00 -6.97 -0.31
C PRO A 159 2.86 -5.71 -0.32
N VAL A 160 3.74 -5.55 0.67
CA VAL A 160 4.60 -4.36 0.81
C VAL A 160 5.63 -4.30 -0.31
N MET A 161 6.20 -5.44 -0.69
CA MET A 161 7.06 -5.51 -1.89
C MET A 161 6.31 -5.15 -3.16
N LEU A 162 5.06 -5.59 -3.30
CA LEU A 162 4.23 -5.29 -4.47
C LEU A 162 3.77 -3.83 -4.50
N ILE A 163 3.55 -3.20 -3.34
CA ILE A 163 3.36 -1.75 -3.21
C ILE A 163 4.61 -1.01 -3.71
N HIS A 164 5.79 -1.44 -3.29
CA HIS A 164 7.06 -0.86 -3.75
C HIS A 164 7.25 -1.04 -5.27
N LEU A 165 6.91 -2.22 -5.80
CA LEU A 165 6.93 -2.47 -7.24
C LEU A 165 6.00 -1.53 -8.01
N SER A 166 4.79 -1.32 -7.52
CA SER A 166 3.82 -0.40 -8.11
C SER A 166 4.26 1.06 -8.11
N ASN A 167 5.16 1.45 -7.22
CA ASN A 167 5.76 2.79 -7.15
C ASN A 167 7.29 2.72 -7.23
N ILE A 168 7.81 2.01 -8.23
CA ILE A 168 9.24 1.72 -8.34
C ILE A 168 10.12 2.96 -8.50
N THR A 169 9.55 4.11 -8.90
CA THR A 169 10.28 5.39 -9.00
C THR A 169 10.32 6.13 -7.67
N GLY A 170 9.39 5.85 -6.76
CA GLY A 170 9.18 6.60 -5.52
C GLY A 170 8.59 8.00 -5.73
N LEU A 171 8.19 8.34 -6.97
CA LEU A 171 7.67 9.65 -7.32
C LEU A 171 6.14 9.70 -7.30
N GLY A 172 5.45 8.59 -7.53
CA GLY A 172 3.99 8.54 -7.53
C GLY A 172 3.41 8.69 -6.13
N GLU A 173 2.34 9.47 -5.98
CA GLU A 173 1.57 9.59 -4.73
C GLU A 173 0.30 8.74 -4.77
N GLN A 174 -0.18 8.42 -5.97
CA GLN A 174 -1.44 7.73 -6.16
C GLN A 174 -1.22 6.29 -6.60
N TYR A 175 -1.79 5.36 -5.83
CA TYR A 175 -1.88 3.97 -6.24
C TYR A 175 -3.07 3.80 -7.19
N ASN A 176 -2.82 3.12 -8.31
CA ASN A 176 -3.85 2.82 -9.30
C ASN A 176 -4.62 1.53 -8.94
N SER A 177 -5.77 1.31 -9.60
CA SER A 177 -6.56 0.08 -9.47
C SER A 177 -5.76 -1.19 -9.77
N ARG A 178 -4.74 -1.09 -10.63
CA ARG A 178 -3.79 -2.19 -10.93
C ARG A 178 -2.97 -2.59 -9.70
N THR A 179 -2.60 -1.64 -8.84
CA THR A 179 -1.88 -1.92 -7.58
C THR A 179 -2.78 -2.67 -6.61
N MET A 180 -4.03 -2.23 -6.46
CA MET A 180 -5.01 -2.94 -5.63
C MET A 180 -5.26 -4.36 -6.14
N ARG A 181 -5.36 -4.52 -7.47
CA ARG A 181 -5.46 -5.83 -8.11
C ARG A 181 -4.25 -6.71 -7.76
N LEU A 182 -3.03 -6.20 -7.95
CA LEU A 182 -1.79 -6.92 -7.67
C LEU A 182 -1.74 -7.45 -6.23
N ILE A 183 -2.05 -6.60 -5.25
CA ILE A 183 -2.07 -6.97 -3.82
C ILE A 183 -3.16 -7.99 -3.52
N THR A 184 -4.37 -7.80 -4.08
CA THR A 184 -5.50 -8.70 -3.84
C THR A 184 -5.21 -10.11 -4.38
N PHE A 185 -4.63 -10.21 -5.58
CA PHE A 185 -4.30 -11.51 -6.17
C PHE A 185 -3.13 -12.19 -5.44
N ASP A 186 -2.16 -11.44 -4.94
CA ASP A 186 -1.08 -11.98 -4.11
C ASP A 186 -1.60 -12.56 -2.79
N GLN A 187 -2.45 -11.81 -2.08
CA GLN A 187 -3.11 -12.29 -0.86
C GLN A 187 -3.96 -13.53 -1.12
N GLY A 188 -4.71 -13.56 -2.21
CA GLY A 188 -5.45 -14.75 -2.63
C GLY A 188 -4.53 -15.97 -2.85
N THR A 189 -3.36 -15.75 -3.46
CA THR A 189 -2.34 -16.80 -3.66
C THR A 189 -1.88 -17.38 -2.32
N LEU A 190 -1.55 -16.51 -1.36
CA LEU A 190 -1.03 -16.91 -0.05
C LEU A 190 -2.09 -17.60 0.81
N ILE A 191 -3.32 -17.07 0.86
CA ILE A 191 -4.43 -17.66 1.61
C ILE A 191 -4.76 -19.04 1.06
N MET A 192 -4.81 -19.20 -0.27
CA MET A 192 -5.07 -20.50 -0.89
C MET A 192 -3.90 -21.46 -0.70
N GLY A 193 -2.66 -20.97 -0.76
CA GLY A 193 -1.45 -21.76 -0.50
C GLY A 193 -1.40 -22.30 0.93
N VAL A 194 -1.73 -21.49 1.94
CA VAL A 194 -1.73 -21.96 3.32
C VAL A 194 -2.93 -22.86 3.62
N THR A 195 -4.09 -22.60 3.01
CA THR A 195 -5.25 -23.49 3.09
C THR A 195 -4.90 -24.87 2.48
N ALA A 196 -4.17 -24.89 1.37
CA ALA A 196 -3.66 -26.12 0.77
C ALA A 196 -2.68 -26.86 1.69
N ALA A 197 -1.78 -26.13 2.39
CA ALA A 197 -0.84 -26.71 3.33
C ALA A 197 -1.53 -27.42 4.51
N LEU A 198 -2.64 -26.85 4.98
CA LEU A 198 -3.42 -27.37 6.11
C LEU A 198 -4.39 -28.50 5.70
N ALA A 199 -4.74 -28.57 4.42
CA ALA A 199 -5.62 -29.58 3.85
C ALA A 199 -4.86 -30.89 3.52
N THR A 200 -5.61 -31.96 3.31
CA THR A 200 -5.11 -33.27 2.83
C THR A 200 -5.94 -33.74 1.64
N GLY A 201 -5.47 -34.75 0.91
CA GLY A 201 -6.20 -35.37 -0.20
C GLY A 201 -6.55 -34.41 -1.35
N VAL A 202 -7.74 -34.55 -1.91
CA VAL A 202 -8.23 -33.78 -3.06
C VAL A 202 -8.35 -32.27 -2.77
N PRO A 203 -8.89 -31.82 -1.60
CA PRO A 203 -8.96 -30.39 -1.27
C PRO A 203 -7.61 -29.66 -1.34
N LYS A 204 -6.50 -30.31 -0.92
CA LYS A 204 -5.15 -29.73 -1.04
C LYS A 204 -4.82 -29.34 -2.48
N ILE A 205 -5.09 -30.24 -3.43
CA ILE A 205 -4.83 -30.01 -4.85
C ILE A 205 -5.70 -28.87 -5.37
N ILE A 206 -6.99 -28.84 -5.01
CA ILE A 206 -7.92 -27.79 -5.43
C ILE A 206 -7.43 -26.41 -4.95
N PHE A 207 -7.16 -26.26 -3.65
CA PHE A 207 -6.68 -24.99 -3.11
C PHE A 207 -5.32 -24.59 -3.69
N PHE A 208 -4.42 -25.54 -3.90
CA PHE A 208 -3.14 -25.26 -4.56
C PHE A 208 -3.34 -24.72 -5.99
N LEU A 209 -4.18 -25.37 -6.80
CA LEU A 209 -4.46 -24.93 -8.18
C LEU A 209 -5.13 -23.56 -8.24
N ILE A 210 -6.09 -23.29 -7.34
CA ILE A 210 -6.69 -21.96 -7.20
C ILE A 210 -5.59 -20.94 -6.85
N GLY A 211 -4.73 -21.24 -5.88
CA GLY A 211 -3.59 -20.40 -5.53
C GLY A 211 -2.66 -20.13 -6.71
N VAL A 212 -2.36 -21.13 -7.55
CA VAL A 212 -1.56 -20.96 -8.78
C VAL A 212 -2.23 -20.02 -9.78
N VAL A 213 -3.56 -20.05 -9.93
CA VAL A 213 -4.30 -19.10 -10.80
C VAL A 213 -4.21 -17.66 -10.28
N PHE A 214 -4.36 -17.48 -8.96
CA PHE A 214 -4.13 -16.19 -8.31
C PHE A 214 -2.68 -15.72 -8.52
N GLY A 215 -1.71 -16.62 -8.37
CA GLY A 215 -0.30 -16.36 -8.57
C GLY A 215 0.00 -15.96 -10.01
N GLY A 216 -0.51 -16.70 -11.00
CA GLY A 216 -0.35 -16.38 -12.42
C GLY A 216 -0.85 -14.96 -12.76
N THR A 217 -1.96 -14.53 -12.16
CA THR A 217 -2.51 -13.17 -12.33
C THR A 217 -1.61 -12.10 -11.68
N THR A 218 -1.03 -12.42 -10.53
CA THR A 218 -0.03 -11.58 -9.83
C THR A 218 1.22 -11.40 -10.71
N PHE A 219 1.78 -12.49 -11.22
CA PHE A 219 2.94 -12.49 -12.12
C PHE A 219 2.67 -11.72 -13.41
N TYR A 220 1.51 -11.91 -14.03
CA TYR A 220 1.09 -11.18 -15.22
C TYR A 220 1.04 -9.67 -14.96
N THR A 221 0.40 -9.26 -13.85
CA THR A 221 0.28 -7.85 -13.49
C THR A 221 1.64 -7.23 -13.13
N ALA A 222 2.47 -7.96 -12.39
CA ALA A 222 3.84 -7.54 -12.07
C ALA A 222 4.69 -7.34 -13.33
N ALA A 223 4.59 -8.24 -14.32
CA ALA A 223 5.29 -8.12 -15.60
C ALA A 223 4.91 -6.83 -16.34
N GLN A 224 3.62 -6.50 -16.40
CA GLN A 224 3.15 -5.24 -16.98
C GLN A 224 3.77 -4.02 -16.28
N ILE A 225 3.86 -4.04 -14.95
CA ILE A 225 4.45 -2.95 -14.16
C ILE A 225 5.95 -2.83 -14.43
N TYR A 226 6.69 -3.94 -14.52
CA TYR A 226 8.12 -3.91 -14.85
C TYR A 226 8.39 -3.35 -16.25
N ILE A 227 7.59 -3.73 -17.25
CA ILE A 227 7.71 -3.20 -18.62
C ILE A 227 7.44 -1.69 -18.62
N GLU A 228 6.36 -1.24 -17.97
CA GLU A 228 6.04 0.18 -17.86
C GLU A 228 7.16 0.95 -17.16
N SER A 229 7.60 0.43 -16.01
CA SER A 229 8.68 0.98 -15.22
C SER A 229 9.98 1.12 -16.00
N TYR A 230 10.30 0.15 -16.87
CA TYR A 230 11.50 0.20 -17.70
C TYR A 230 11.51 1.42 -18.64
N HIS A 231 10.34 1.80 -19.16
CA HIS A 231 10.20 2.98 -20.02
C HIS A 231 10.04 4.28 -19.22
N VAL A 232 9.47 4.20 -18.01
CA VAL A 232 9.25 5.34 -17.09
C VAL A 232 10.51 5.71 -16.29
N VAL A 233 11.57 4.91 -16.24
CA VAL A 233 12.82 5.34 -15.59
C VAL A 233 13.82 5.97 -16.58
N PRO A 234 14.71 6.88 -16.12
CA PRO A 234 15.77 7.43 -16.95
C PRO A 234 16.61 6.34 -17.62
N ALA A 235 17.07 6.61 -18.85
CA ALA A 235 17.96 5.71 -19.56
C ALA A 235 19.30 5.50 -18.80
N GLY A 236 20.03 4.44 -19.15
CA GLY A 236 21.27 4.07 -18.48
C GLY A 236 21.04 3.20 -17.25
N ILE A 237 21.66 3.54 -16.11
CA ILE A 237 21.74 2.64 -14.94
C ILE A 237 20.37 2.29 -14.35
N CYS A 238 19.41 3.21 -14.35
CA CYS A 238 18.08 2.96 -13.77
C CYS A 238 17.34 1.83 -14.51
N ARG A 239 17.39 1.82 -15.86
CA ARG A 239 16.85 0.72 -16.68
C ARG A 239 17.55 -0.61 -16.42
N GLN A 240 18.85 -0.60 -16.14
CA GLN A 240 19.57 -1.83 -15.76
C GLN A 240 19.11 -2.35 -14.41
N LEU A 241 18.92 -1.47 -13.43
CA LEU A 241 18.42 -1.83 -12.11
C LEU A 241 17.00 -2.41 -12.19
N VAL A 242 16.10 -1.80 -12.97
CA VAL A 242 14.76 -2.37 -13.22
C VAL A 242 14.87 -3.79 -13.77
N ARG A 243 15.73 -4.04 -14.77
CA ARG A 243 15.95 -5.40 -15.31
C ARG A 243 16.47 -6.37 -14.25
N TYR A 244 17.43 -5.96 -13.42
CA TYR A 244 17.94 -6.82 -12.34
C TYR A 244 16.87 -7.13 -11.29
N MET A 245 16.03 -6.16 -10.95
CA MET A 245 14.87 -6.36 -10.08
C MET A 245 13.87 -7.33 -10.71
N THR A 246 13.59 -7.21 -12.01
CA THR A 246 12.75 -8.14 -12.76
C THR A 246 13.31 -9.56 -12.67
N TRP A 247 14.61 -9.75 -12.94
CA TRP A 247 15.24 -11.07 -12.82
C TRP A 247 15.18 -11.62 -11.40
N ALA A 248 15.52 -10.82 -10.39
CA ALA A 248 15.44 -11.25 -9.00
C ALA A 248 14.01 -11.70 -8.62
N PHE A 249 12.99 -10.94 -9.03
CA PHE A 249 11.58 -11.27 -8.78
C PHE A 249 11.16 -12.56 -9.48
N PHE A 250 11.32 -12.64 -10.81
CA PHE A 250 10.83 -13.78 -11.60
C PHE A 250 11.68 -15.05 -11.47
N LEU A 251 12.90 -14.98 -10.94
CA LEU A 251 13.69 -16.17 -10.61
C LEU A 251 13.38 -16.71 -9.21
N SER A 252 13.15 -15.84 -8.22
CA SER A 252 12.90 -16.29 -6.84
C SER A 252 11.45 -16.66 -6.58
N TRP A 253 10.48 -15.89 -7.08
CA TRP A 253 9.07 -16.10 -6.74
C TRP A 253 8.49 -17.43 -7.23
N PRO A 254 8.80 -17.94 -8.44
CA PRO A 254 8.32 -19.26 -8.87
C PRO A 254 8.88 -20.42 -8.05
N ILE A 255 9.98 -20.22 -7.33
CA ILE A 255 10.54 -21.27 -6.49
C ILE A 255 9.64 -21.53 -5.28
N PHE A 256 8.85 -20.57 -4.79
CA PHE A 256 7.93 -20.80 -3.67
C PHE A 256 6.88 -21.89 -3.94
N PRO A 257 6.09 -21.85 -5.04
CA PRO A 257 5.18 -22.95 -5.35
C PRO A 257 5.91 -24.26 -5.72
N LEU A 258 7.11 -24.19 -6.30
CA LEU A 258 7.92 -25.39 -6.55
C LEU A 258 8.40 -26.02 -5.24
N ASN A 259 8.82 -25.21 -4.27
CA ASN A 259 9.21 -25.64 -2.94
C ASN A 259 8.03 -26.19 -2.15
N PHE A 260 6.82 -25.62 -2.34
CA PHE A 260 5.59 -26.20 -1.79
C PHE A 260 5.34 -27.61 -2.34
N LEU A 261 5.45 -27.80 -3.66
CA LEU A 261 5.24 -29.11 -4.29
C LEU A 261 6.33 -30.10 -3.90
N ALA A 262 7.59 -29.68 -3.85
CA ALA A 262 8.70 -30.56 -3.50
C ALA A 262 8.80 -30.80 -1.98
N GLY A 263 8.32 -29.88 -1.15
CA GLY A 263 8.44 -29.92 0.30
C GLY A 263 7.49 -30.89 0.99
N PRO A 264 7.55 -30.96 2.34
CA PRO A 264 6.66 -31.78 3.16
C PRO A 264 5.17 -31.47 2.98
N GLU A 265 4.85 -30.24 2.56
CA GLU A 265 3.49 -29.80 2.30
C GLU A 265 2.89 -30.43 1.03
N GLY A 266 3.74 -30.81 0.07
CA GLY A 266 3.36 -31.38 -1.22
C GLY A 266 3.69 -32.87 -1.34
N PHE A 267 4.65 -33.20 -2.20
CA PHE A 267 5.08 -34.57 -2.53
C PHE A 267 6.18 -35.12 -1.61
N GLY A 268 6.79 -34.30 -0.75
CA GLY A 268 7.80 -34.75 0.20
C GLY A 268 9.14 -35.17 -0.43
N PHE A 269 9.49 -34.64 -1.61
CA PHE A 269 10.83 -34.82 -2.19
C PHE A 269 11.93 -34.17 -1.34
N PHE A 270 11.61 -33.10 -0.63
CA PHE A 270 12.46 -32.46 0.36
C PHE A 270 11.92 -32.74 1.76
N ASN A 271 12.84 -33.05 2.67
CA ASN A 271 12.59 -32.99 4.10
C ASN A 271 12.39 -31.52 4.56
N SER A 272 11.98 -31.34 5.81
CA SER A 272 11.70 -30.01 6.37
C SER A 272 12.89 -29.05 6.26
N SER A 273 14.11 -29.51 6.60
CA SER A 273 15.31 -28.68 6.47
C SER A 273 15.69 -28.34 5.02
N GLY A 274 15.43 -29.24 4.07
CA GLY A 274 15.59 -28.97 2.64
C GLY A 274 14.66 -27.85 2.16
N SER A 275 13.40 -27.86 2.62
CA SER A 275 12.43 -26.79 2.35
C SER A 275 12.88 -25.45 2.94
N VAL A 276 13.46 -25.45 4.15
CA VAL A 276 14.03 -24.25 4.80
C VAL A 276 15.23 -23.68 4.04
N ILE A 277 16.10 -24.54 3.50
CA ILE A 277 17.24 -24.11 2.67
C ILE A 277 16.75 -23.38 1.42
N ALA A 278 15.84 -24.01 0.67
CA ALA A 278 15.28 -23.42 -0.54
C ALA A 278 14.56 -22.09 -0.23
N GLN A 279 13.78 -22.08 0.86
CA GLN A 279 13.10 -20.89 1.34
C GLN A 279 14.08 -19.75 1.66
N SER A 280 15.14 -20.04 2.43
CA SER A 280 16.11 -19.04 2.87
C SER A 280 16.82 -18.37 1.70
N VAL A 281 17.20 -19.16 0.69
CA VAL A 281 17.81 -18.63 -0.54
C VAL A 281 16.83 -17.75 -1.31
N CYS A 282 15.56 -18.16 -1.42
CA CYS A 282 14.55 -17.39 -2.12
C CYS A 282 14.22 -16.08 -1.42
N ASP A 283 14.16 -16.06 -0.09
CA ASP A 283 13.95 -14.85 0.71
C ASP A 283 15.13 -13.88 0.57
N LEU A 284 16.38 -14.37 0.59
CA LEU A 284 17.57 -13.55 0.32
C LEU A 284 17.51 -12.85 -1.04
N ILE A 285 17.04 -13.54 -2.08
CA ILE A 285 16.92 -12.95 -3.42
C ILE A 285 15.72 -12.00 -3.50
N SER A 286 14.55 -12.47 -3.08
CA SER A 286 13.27 -11.78 -3.26
C SER A 286 13.08 -10.58 -2.36
N LYS A 287 13.68 -10.56 -1.16
CA LYS A 287 13.49 -9.49 -0.17
C LYS A 287 14.76 -8.66 0.01
N ASN A 288 15.89 -9.31 0.30
CA ASN A 288 17.12 -8.57 0.60
C ASN A 288 17.78 -7.99 -0.67
N LEU A 289 18.08 -8.82 -1.67
CA LEU A 289 18.69 -8.36 -2.92
C LEU A 289 17.73 -7.44 -3.69
N TRP A 290 16.48 -7.87 -3.87
CA TRP A 290 15.47 -7.06 -4.55
C TRP A 290 15.22 -5.71 -3.85
N GLY A 291 15.08 -5.71 -2.51
CA GLY A 291 14.91 -4.47 -1.73
C GLY A 291 16.10 -3.54 -1.82
N MET A 292 17.32 -4.08 -1.82
CA MET A 292 18.55 -3.29 -2.03
C MET A 292 18.60 -2.67 -3.42
N LEU A 293 18.19 -3.40 -4.46
CA LEU A 293 18.10 -2.88 -5.83
C LEU A 293 17.03 -1.79 -5.94
N GLY A 294 15.86 -1.99 -5.33
CA GLY A 294 14.76 -1.02 -5.30
C GLY A 294 15.15 0.28 -4.58
N TRP A 295 15.80 0.18 -3.42
CA TRP A 295 16.36 1.34 -2.74
C TRP A 295 17.38 2.09 -3.62
N TYR A 296 18.29 1.35 -4.27
CA TYR A 296 19.32 1.98 -5.09
C TYR A 296 18.74 2.65 -6.34
N LEU A 297 17.68 2.07 -6.92
CA LEU A 297 16.92 2.68 -8.01
C LEU A 297 16.26 3.99 -7.57
N HIS A 298 15.56 4.03 -6.42
CA HIS A 298 14.99 5.26 -5.86
C HIS A 298 16.05 6.35 -5.67
N TYR A 299 17.20 5.98 -5.07
CA TYR A 299 18.32 6.91 -4.89
C TYR A 299 18.78 7.49 -6.23
N LYS A 300 18.88 6.66 -7.28
CA LYS A 300 19.33 7.10 -8.62
C LYS A 300 18.30 7.93 -9.36
N VAL A 301 17.02 7.62 -9.22
CA VAL A 301 15.93 8.45 -9.77
C VAL A 301 15.93 9.82 -9.09
N HIS A 302 16.04 9.89 -7.76
CA HIS A 302 16.13 11.16 -7.04
C HIS A 302 17.38 11.97 -7.42
N GLU A 303 18.55 11.32 -7.57
CA GLU A 303 19.77 11.97 -8.03
C GLU A 303 19.57 12.57 -9.42
N HIS A 304 18.91 11.85 -10.33
CA HIS A 304 18.57 12.33 -11.66
C HIS A 304 17.62 13.54 -11.61
N VAL A 305 16.55 13.48 -10.80
CA VAL A 305 15.59 14.58 -10.61
C VAL A 305 16.27 15.86 -10.12
N VAL A 306 17.21 15.76 -9.17
CA VAL A 306 17.92 16.93 -8.64
C VAL A 306 18.85 17.57 -9.67
N MET A 307 19.49 16.75 -10.51
CA MET A 307 20.47 17.21 -11.50
C MET A 307 19.80 17.74 -12.78
N HIS A 308 18.75 17.06 -13.25
CA HIS A 308 18.13 17.28 -14.55
C HIS A 308 16.67 17.77 -14.47
N GLY A 309 16.08 17.92 -13.28
CA GLY A 309 14.63 18.20 -13.15
C GLY A 309 13.78 16.99 -13.56
N VAL A 310 12.46 17.19 -13.72
CA VAL A 310 11.54 16.16 -14.25
C VAL A 310 11.13 16.57 -15.67
N VAL A 311 11.68 15.89 -16.66
CA VAL A 311 11.42 16.14 -18.08
C VAL A 311 10.84 14.86 -18.67
N THR A 312 9.58 14.94 -19.11
CA THR A 312 8.82 13.76 -19.53
C THR A 312 8.20 13.96 -20.90
N LYS A 313 8.18 12.90 -21.72
CA LYS A 313 7.49 12.82 -23.00
C LYS A 313 6.40 11.76 -22.91
N ARG A 314 5.24 12.06 -23.49
CA ARG A 314 4.16 11.08 -23.63
C ARG A 314 4.53 10.11 -24.76
N MET A 315 4.60 8.82 -24.43
CA MET A 315 4.82 7.78 -25.42
C MET A 315 3.73 6.72 -25.33
N GLU A 316 3.25 6.25 -26.48
CA GLU A 316 2.38 5.09 -26.55
C GLU A 316 3.24 3.82 -26.53
N VAL A 317 2.99 2.98 -25.53
CA VAL A 317 3.60 1.64 -25.44
C VAL A 317 2.49 0.61 -25.53
N ASP A 318 2.70 -0.40 -26.38
CA ASP A 318 1.80 -1.54 -26.48
C ASP A 318 2.15 -2.57 -25.40
N PHE A 319 1.25 -2.73 -24.44
CA PHE A 319 1.36 -3.70 -23.36
C PHE A 319 0.48 -4.91 -23.67
N LEU A 320 1.06 -5.93 -24.29
CA LEU A 320 0.37 -7.21 -24.56
C LEU A 320 -0.96 -7.00 -25.31
N GLY A 321 -0.98 -6.10 -26.30
CA GLY A 321 -2.16 -5.77 -27.11
C GLY A 321 -2.98 -4.60 -26.57
N THR A 322 -2.64 -4.04 -25.41
CA THR A 322 -3.27 -2.81 -24.88
C THR A 322 -2.30 -1.63 -25.01
N LYS A 323 -2.58 -0.71 -25.94
CA LYS A 323 -1.85 0.57 -26.03
C LYS A 323 -2.14 1.42 -24.80
N ARG A 324 -1.09 1.89 -24.12
CA ARG A 324 -1.19 2.88 -23.05
C ARG A 324 -0.23 4.02 -23.29
N VAL A 325 -0.69 5.23 -23.03
CA VAL A 325 0.15 6.43 -23.01
C VAL A 325 0.82 6.48 -21.65
N ILE A 326 2.16 6.46 -21.63
CA ILE A 326 2.97 6.59 -20.42
C ILE A 326 3.83 7.85 -20.51
N GLU A 327 4.13 8.44 -19.36
CA GLU A 327 5.05 9.58 -19.25
C GLU A 327 6.47 9.04 -19.04
N ALA A 328 7.22 8.92 -20.13
CA ALA A 328 8.60 8.47 -20.11
C ALA A 328 9.55 9.65 -19.94
N TRP A 329 10.71 9.41 -19.33
CA TRP A 329 11.74 10.44 -19.22
C TRP A 329 12.34 10.74 -20.59
N ALA A 330 12.48 12.02 -20.88
CA ALA A 330 13.04 12.53 -22.13
C ALA A 330 14.29 13.37 -21.87
N ASP A 331 15.17 13.41 -22.86
CA ASP A 331 16.32 14.31 -22.85
C ASP A 331 15.84 15.77 -22.92
N GLU A 332 16.59 16.70 -22.34
CA GLU A 332 16.19 18.11 -22.26
C GLU A 332 16.03 18.77 -23.65
N ASP A 333 16.70 18.21 -24.65
CA ASP A 333 16.72 18.68 -26.03
C ASP A 333 15.60 18.06 -26.91
N ASP A 334 14.79 17.13 -26.38
CA ASP A 334 13.67 16.55 -27.15
C ASP A 334 12.56 17.60 -27.34
N PRO A 335 12.21 17.96 -28.59
CA PRO A 335 11.22 19.01 -28.86
C PRO A 335 9.82 18.69 -28.35
N ASP A 336 9.50 17.40 -28.13
CA ASP A 336 8.21 16.95 -27.61
C ASP A 336 8.20 16.80 -26.08
N ALA A 337 9.31 17.11 -25.40
CA ALA A 337 9.41 16.96 -23.96
C ALA A 337 8.58 18.03 -23.23
N THR A 338 7.68 17.57 -22.38
CA THR A 338 6.93 18.43 -21.47
C THR A 338 7.71 18.57 -20.17
N ARG A 339 8.07 19.80 -19.80
CA ARG A 339 8.61 20.10 -18.48
C ARG A 339 7.45 20.15 -17.50
N GLN A 340 7.31 19.13 -16.67
CA GLN A 340 6.35 19.20 -15.57
C GLN A 340 6.84 20.23 -14.53
N ALA A 341 5.91 21.03 -14.01
CA ALA A 341 6.19 22.01 -12.97
C ALA A 341 6.84 21.28 -11.78
N SER A 342 8.15 21.46 -11.65
CA SER A 342 8.99 20.67 -10.75
C SER A 342 8.73 20.98 -9.27
N HIS A 343 7.78 21.90 -8.97
CA HIS A 343 7.55 22.47 -7.66
C HIS A 343 7.06 21.43 -6.63
N ALA A 344 6.08 20.59 -6.99
CA ALA A 344 5.58 19.57 -6.06
C ALA A 344 6.68 18.53 -5.71
N VAL A 345 7.48 18.14 -6.70
CA VAL A 345 8.58 17.17 -6.50
C VAL A 345 9.77 17.83 -5.79
N SER A 346 10.08 19.09 -6.08
CA SER A 346 11.21 19.81 -5.51
C SER A 346 11.06 20.09 -4.02
N GLN A 347 9.83 20.24 -3.53
CA GLN A 347 9.52 20.49 -2.13
C GLN A 347 9.63 19.24 -1.25
N ARG A 348 9.69 18.04 -1.85
CA ARG A 348 9.85 16.80 -1.08
C ARG A 348 11.14 16.83 -0.26
N ARG A 349 11.02 16.50 1.03
CA ARG A 349 12.14 16.52 1.99
C ARG A 349 13.33 15.70 1.50
N SER A 350 13.08 14.56 0.85
CA SER A 350 14.10 13.69 0.24
C SER A 350 14.93 14.41 -0.82
N ILE A 351 14.27 15.13 -1.72
CA ILE A 351 14.88 15.90 -2.80
C ILE A 351 15.67 17.09 -2.24
N ARG A 352 15.12 17.82 -1.25
CA ARG A 352 15.82 18.92 -0.57
C ARG A 352 17.10 18.46 0.17
N ASN A 353 17.02 17.35 0.90
CA ASN A 353 18.19 16.79 1.57
C ASN A 353 19.26 16.33 0.57
N MET A 354 18.85 15.61 -0.48
CA MET A 354 19.77 15.15 -1.52
C MET A 354 20.42 16.32 -2.27
N ARG A 355 19.66 17.39 -2.53
CA ARG A 355 20.17 18.64 -3.11
C ARG A 355 21.31 19.22 -2.28
N THR A 356 21.08 19.41 -0.98
CA THR A 356 22.09 19.96 -0.05
C THR A 356 23.35 19.10 -0.03
N GLN A 357 23.18 17.77 -0.02
CA GLN A 357 24.32 16.84 -0.09
C GLN A 357 25.08 16.93 -1.41
N LEU A 358 24.40 17.05 -2.55
CA LEU A 358 25.05 17.18 -3.85
C LEU A 358 25.79 18.51 -3.98
N LYS A 359 25.20 19.63 -3.51
CA LYS A 359 25.86 20.93 -3.42
C LYS A 359 27.13 20.87 -2.56
N SER A 360 27.05 20.25 -1.38
CA SER A 360 28.22 20.09 -0.48
C SER A 360 29.37 19.28 -1.11
N ARG A 361 29.07 18.44 -2.12
CA ARG A 361 30.07 17.66 -2.88
C ARG A 361 30.57 18.38 -4.13
N GLY A 362 30.21 19.65 -4.32
CA GLY A 362 30.59 20.43 -5.51
C GLY A 362 29.91 19.95 -6.80
N ARG A 363 28.80 19.21 -6.71
CA ARG A 363 28.04 18.82 -7.89
C ARG A 363 27.03 19.90 -8.26
N ARG A 364 26.96 20.21 -9.56
CA ARG A 364 26.02 21.19 -10.12
C ARG A 364 24.59 20.69 -9.93
N VAL A 365 23.81 21.39 -9.13
CA VAL A 365 22.37 21.20 -9.00
C VAL A 365 21.66 22.15 -9.97
N ARG A 366 20.50 21.74 -10.50
CA ARG A 366 19.69 22.58 -11.38
C ARG A 366 19.21 23.86 -10.65
N PRO A 367 19.47 25.08 -11.18
CA PRO A 367 19.09 26.34 -10.52
C PRO A 367 17.59 26.51 -10.32
N SER A 368 16.74 25.95 -11.20
CA SER A 368 15.27 26.04 -11.09
C SER A 368 14.69 25.33 -9.87
N LEU A 369 15.53 24.66 -9.09
CA LEU A 369 15.16 24.05 -7.83
C LEU A 369 15.53 24.92 -6.63
N ASP A 370 16.31 25.98 -6.81
CA ASP A 370 16.69 26.88 -5.72
C ASP A 370 15.52 27.81 -5.40
N GLU A 371 14.94 27.63 -4.21
CA GLU A 371 13.82 28.45 -3.69
C GLU A 371 14.20 29.93 -3.57
N ASP A 372 15.52 30.22 -3.49
CA ASP A 372 16.11 31.56 -3.38
C ASP A 372 16.53 32.16 -4.73
N ALA A 373 16.35 31.46 -5.85
CA ALA A 373 16.44 32.11 -7.14
C ALA A 373 15.20 33.00 -7.25
N GLU A 374 15.30 34.22 -6.69
CA GLU A 374 14.35 35.31 -6.85
C GLU A 374 13.78 35.20 -8.27
N MET A 375 12.49 34.88 -8.38
CA MET A 375 11.81 35.06 -9.67
C MET A 375 12.15 36.48 -10.08
N PRO A 376 12.81 36.71 -11.23
CA PRO A 376 13.16 38.06 -11.65
C PRO A 376 11.90 38.90 -11.55
N SER A 377 11.86 39.83 -10.59
CA SER A 377 10.72 40.73 -10.41
C SER A 377 10.54 41.66 -11.62
N HIS A 378 11.53 41.64 -12.53
CA HIS A 378 11.47 42.13 -13.90
C HIS A 378 11.24 40.98 -14.88
N ILE A 379 10.02 40.47 -14.98
CA ILE A 379 9.52 40.08 -16.29
C ILE A 379 9.00 41.37 -16.90
N ASP A 380 9.79 41.98 -17.78
CA ASP A 380 9.34 43.10 -18.58
C ASP A 380 8.06 42.69 -19.30
N GLN A 381 6.96 43.35 -18.95
CA GLN A 381 5.63 43.18 -19.53
C GLN A 381 5.59 43.44 -21.07
N GLU A 382 6.71 43.80 -21.69
CA GLU A 382 6.79 44.10 -23.12
C GLU A 382 6.88 42.87 -24.04
N MET A 383 7.13 41.66 -23.52
CA MET A 383 7.17 40.44 -24.35
C MET A 383 5.83 39.73 -24.54
N ILE A 384 4.73 40.23 -23.96
CA ILE A 384 3.37 39.81 -24.30
C ILE A 384 2.80 40.78 -25.35
N LYS A 385 3.29 40.68 -26.59
CA LYS A 385 2.57 41.23 -27.76
C LYS A 385 1.69 40.12 -28.35
N PRO A 386 0.38 40.34 -28.54
CA PRO A 386 -0.46 39.38 -29.25
C PRO A 386 -0.05 39.35 -30.72
N MET A 387 0.54 38.23 -31.18
CA MET A 387 0.63 37.93 -32.61
C MET A 387 -0.77 37.57 -33.11
N VAL A 388 -1.55 38.60 -33.42
CA VAL A 388 -2.75 38.52 -34.25
C VAL A 388 -2.38 39.17 -35.58
N ALA A 389 -2.23 38.35 -36.63
CA ALA A 389 -2.55 38.60 -38.04
C ALA A 389 -1.63 37.78 -38.95
N GLY A 390 -2.18 36.73 -39.55
CA GLY A 390 -1.57 35.98 -40.64
C GLY A 390 -2.66 35.17 -41.37
N PRO A 391 -2.87 35.35 -42.69
CA PRO A 391 -4.10 34.96 -43.36
C PRO A 391 -3.96 33.58 -44.01
N PHE A 392 -4.67 32.57 -43.51
CA PHE A 392 -4.94 31.35 -44.27
C PHE A 392 -6.39 30.92 -44.07
N GLY A 393 -7.13 30.92 -45.17
CA GLY A 393 -8.54 30.53 -45.25
C GLY A 393 -8.76 29.03 -45.07
N PRO A 394 -10.02 28.59 -45.07
CA PRO A 394 -10.39 27.22 -44.74
C PRO A 394 -10.10 26.27 -45.91
N VAL A 395 -9.19 25.32 -45.70
CA VAL A 395 -9.03 24.18 -46.61
C VAL A 395 -10.08 23.13 -46.23
N LYS A 396 -11.08 22.97 -47.10
CA LYS A 396 -11.88 21.74 -47.20
C LYS A 396 -11.01 20.65 -47.82
N SER A 397 -11.03 19.46 -47.25
CA SER A 397 -10.68 18.26 -48.00
C SER A 397 -11.58 17.10 -47.59
N ASP A 398 -12.58 16.90 -48.43
CA ASP A 398 -13.25 15.61 -48.63
C ASP A 398 -12.21 14.56 -49.02
N VAL A 399 -12.19 13.41 -48.33
CA VAL A 399 -11.68 12.17 -48.91
C VAL A 399 -12.64 11.05 -48.55
N ALA A 400 -13.38 10.65 -49.58
CA ALA A 400 -14.22 9.47 -49.60
C ALA A 400 -13.39 8.22 -49.91
N LEU A 401 -13.82 7.11 -49.31
CA LEU A 401 -13.94 5.76 -49.88
C LEU A 401 -12.70 5.09 -50.52
N GLY A 402 -12.19 4.07 -49.82
CA GLY A 402 -11.37 3.01 -50.38
C GLY A 402 -11.76 1.65 -49.77
N THR A 403 -12.67 0.94 -50.44
CA THR A 403 -13.08 -0.44 -50.16
C THR A 403 -12.06 -1.44 -50.69
N ALA A 404 -11.59 -2.40 -49.88
CA ALA A 404 -11.19 -3.74 -50.38
C ALA A 404 -11.10 -4.81 -49.26
N ARG A 405 -12.08 -5.72 -49.30
CA ARG A 405 -12.12 -7.16 -48.95
C ARG A 405 -10.98 -7.82 -48.15
N GLY A 406 -11.40 -8.55 -47.11
CA GLY A 406 -10.78 -9.81 -46.64
C GLY A 406 -11.67 -10.49 -45.60
N ARG A 407 -12.49 -11.46 -46.03
CA ARG A 407 -13.52 -12.16 -45.24
C ARG A 407 -13.12 -13.63 -45.09
N LEU A 408 -12.96 -14.14 -43.86
CA LEU A 408 -13.14 -15.56 -43.47
C LEU A 408 -13.54 -15.63 -41.97
N PRO A 409 -14.19 -16.73 -41.50
CA PRO A 409 -15.31 -16.63 -40.56
C PRO A 409 -15.08 -17.27 -39.17
N ALA A 410 -15.96 -16.91 -38.22
CA ALA A 410 -16.68 -17.78 -37.25
C ALA A 410 -16.78 -17.22 -35.80
N ALA A 411 -18.02 -16.85 -35.41
CA ALA A 411 -18.77 -17.07 -34.15
C ALA A 411 -18.14 -16.93 -32.73
N PRO A 412 -18.95 -16.84 -31.66
CA PRO A 412 -20.11 -15.98 -31.42
C PRO A 412 -19.93 -15.09 -30.17
N ALA A 413 -20.88 -14.17 -30.01
CA ALA A 413 -20.91 -13.08 -29.05
C ALA A 413 -20.90 -13.47 -27.55
N ALA A 414 -20.12 -12.73 -26.77
CA ALA A 414 -20.44 -12.39 -25.39
C ALA A 414 -20.21 -10.88 -25.22
N MET A 415 -21.32 -10.13 -25.10
CA MET A 415 -21.33 -8.70 -24.86
C MET A 415 -20.80 -8.38 -23.46
N ALA A 416 -19.78 -7.52 -23.40
CA ALA A 416 -19.56 -6.65 -22.25
C ALA A 416 -19.37 -5.23 -22.80
N ALA A 417 -20.36 -4.37 -22.56
CA ALA A 417 -20.41 -3.01 -23.02
C ALA A 417 -19.25 -2.19 -22.39
N ASN A 418 -18.28 -1.84 -23.22
CA ASN A 418 -17.23 -0.90 -22.86
C ASN A 418 -17.78 0.51 -23.10
N ALA A 419 -18.29 1.16 -22.05
CA ALA A 419 -18.69 2.56 -22.10
C ALA A 419 -17.41 3.42 -22.19
N GLY A 420 -17.10 3.85 -23.42
CA GLY A 420 -16.04 4.81 -23.67
C GLY A 420 -16.32 6.12 -22.92
N TRP A 421 -15.32 6.60 -22.18
CA TRP A 421 -15.34 7.90 -21.55
C TRP A 421 -15.32 8.96 -22.65
N LYS A 422 -16.50 9.48 -22.98
CA LYS A 422 -16.62 10.77 -23.67
C LYS A 422 -16.11 11.82 -22.69
N THR A 423 -15.12 12.60 -23.13
CA THR A 423 -14.77 13.87 -22.50
C THR A 423 -16.05 14.70 -22.35
N THR A 424 -16.45 14.94 -21.10
CA THR A 424 -17.60 15.80 -20.80
C THR A 424 -17.33 17.19 -21.39
N PRO A 425 -18.29 17.78 -22.11
CA PRO A 425 -18.15 19.15 -22.58
C PRO A 425 -17.97 20.07 -21.37
N SER A 426 -17.16 21.12 -21.53
CA SER A 426 -16.90 22.15 -20.51
C SER A 426 -18.19 22.47 -19.75
N GLY A 427 -18.25 22.04 -18.49
CA GLY A 427 -19.43 22.20 -17.64
C GLY A 427 -19.83 23.67 -17.49
N PRO A 428 -21.04 23.95 -16.97
CA PRO A 428 -21.50 25.31 -16.76
C PRO A 428 -20.47 26.11 -15.95
N LYS A 429 -20.17 27.34 -16.38
CA LYS A 429 -19.34 28.27 -15.61
C LYS A 429 -20.14 28.71 -14.38
N TYR A 430 -19.94 28.05 -13.25
CA TYR A 430 -20.46 28.51 -11.97
C TYR A 430 -19.56 29.65 -11.45
N SER A 431 -20.16 30.74 -10.96
CA SER A 431 -19.41 31.79 -10.28
C SER A 431 -19.19 31.37 -8.83
N LEU A 432 -17.95 31.08 -8.47
CA LEU A 432 -17.56 30.81 -7.09
C LEU A 432 -17.45 32.13 -6.31
N PRO A 433 -17.80 32.14 -5.01
CA PRO A 433 -17.58 33.30 -4.16
C PRO A 433 -16.10 33.57 -3.95
N SER A 434 -15.73 34.81 -3.61
CA SER A 434 -14.33 35.14 -3.27
C SER A 434 -13.87 34.46 -1.97
N SER A 435 -14.80 34.24 -1.04
CA SER A 435 -14.58 33.51 0.21
C SER A 435 -15.86 32.78 0.63
N ALA A 436 -15.71 31.59 1.21
CA ALA A 436 -16.81 30.85 1.82
C ALA A 436 -16.39 30.20 3.15
N LEU A 437 -17.34 30.06 4.07
CA LEU A 437 -17.17 29.31 5.32
C LEU A 437 -17.97 28.02 5.24
N VAL A 438 -17.28 26.88 5.25
CA VAL A 438 -17.87 25.55 5.16
C VAL A 438 -17.59 24.79 6.44
N VAL A 439 -18.63 24.21 7.01
CA VAL A 439 -18.55 23.44 8.24
C VAL A 439 -18.71 21.96 7.90
N VAL A 440 -17.75 21.11 8.27
CA VAL A 440 -17.76 19.68 7.94
C VAL A 440 -18.05 18.86 9.21
N ALA A 441 -19.25 18.30 9.27
CA ALA A 441 -19.69 17.40 10.33
C ALA A 441 -19.43 15.94 9.92
N ALA A 442 -18.32 15.38 10.39
CA ALA A 442 -17.87 14.02 10.10
C ALA A 442 -17.26 13.36 11.35
N GLN A 443 -17.49 12.05 11.52
CA GLN A 443 -17.02 11.30 12.68
C GLN A 443 -15.49 11.14 12.71
N ASP A 444 -14.87 11.05 11.53
CA ASP A 444 -13.43 10.83 11.39
C ASP A 444 -12.70 12.08 10.86
N GLU A 445 -11.53 12.37 11.45
CA GLU A 445 -10.67 13.49 11.07
C GLU A 445 -10.13 13.34 9.63
N GLY A 446 -9.98 12.09 9.14
CA GLY A 446 -9.52 11.80 7.78
C GLY A 446 -10.44 12.36 6.71
N THR A 447 -11.76 12.22 6.88
CA THR A 447 -12.77 12.77 5.98
C THR A 447 -12.74 14.30 5.97
N VAL A 448 -12.50 14.94 7.12
CA VAL A 448 -12.36 16.40 7.18
C VAL A 448 -11.08 16.87 6.51
N ALA A 449 -9.95 16.20 6.76
CA ALA A 449 -8.68 16.50 6.09
C ALA A 449 -8.79 16.33 4.57
N PHE A 450 -9.52 15.31 4.11
CA PHE A 450 -9.84 15.10 2.71
C PHE A 450 -10.60 16.30 2.11
N PHE A 451 -11.72 16.71 2.72
CA PHE A 451 -12.50 17.84 2.19
C PHE A 451 -11.73 19.16 2.27
N ARG A 452 -10.93 19.39 3.33
CA ARG A 452 -10.03 20.54 3.42
C ARG A 452 -9.08 20.60 2.22
N SER A 453 -8.42 19.48 1.89
CA SER A 453 -7.58 19.38 0.71
C SER A 453 -8.34 19.60 -0.61
N GLN A 454 -9.59 19.13 -0.72
CA GLN A 454 -10.39 19.39 -1.93
C GLN A 454 -10.78 20.87 -2.08
N PHE A 455 -11.12 21.53 -0.96
CA PHE A 455 -11.47 22.95 -0.96
C PHE A 455 -10.26 23.87 -1.23
N GLU A 456 -9.07 23.53 -0.76
CA GLU A 456 -7.81 24.25 -1.06
C GLU A 456 -7.50 24.28 -2.57
N GLN A 457 -8.07 23.37 -3.34
CA GLN A 457 -7.88 23.28 -4.78
C GLN A 457 -8.90 24.10 -5.58
N LEU A 458 -9.87 24.73 -4.92
CA LEU A 458 -10.81 25.66 -5.55
C LEU A 458 -10.22 27.08 -5.61
N PRO A 459 -10.58 27.91 -6.61
CA PRO A 459 -10.09 29.29 -6.73
C PRO A 459 -10.74 30.27 -5.73
N CYS A 460 -11.20 29.79 -4.57
CA CYS A 460 -11.85 30.59 -3.54
C CYS A 460 -11.30 30.26 -2.14
N SER A 461 -11.29 31.23 -1.23
CA SER A 461 -10.83 31.00 0.13
C SER A 461 -11.93 30.29 0.93
N VAL A 462 -11.73 29.01 1.25
CA VAL A 462 -12.69 28.22 2.03
C VAL A 462 -12.10 27.87 3.39
N THR A 463 -12.77 28.27 4.46
CA THR A 463 -12.43 27.84 5.82
C THR A 463 -13.23 26.58 6.17
N VAL A 464 -12.55 25.55 6.70
CA VAL A 464 -13.12 24.23 7.00
C VAL A 464 -12.98 23.89 8.48
N GLU A 465 -14.11 23.89 9.19
CA GLU A 465 -14.20 23.51 10.61
C GLU A 465 -14.64 22.05 10.77
N HIS A 466 -14.03 21.35 11.73
CA HIS A 466 -14.38 19.96 12.09
C HIS A 466 -15.39 19.94 13.23
N ILE A 467 -16.44 19.15 13.08
CA ILE A 467 -17.39 18.82 14.14
C ILE A 467 -17.61 17.30 14.21
N GLN A 468 -17.57 16.74 15.43
CA GLN A 468 -17.76 15.31 15.66
C GLN A 468 -19.18 14.95 16.09
N ASN A 469 -19.89 15.88 16.73
CA ASN A 469 -21.23 15.65 17.27
C ASN A 469 -22.18 16.83 17.07
N ASP A 470 -23.46 16.60 17.34
CA ASP A 470 -24.54 17.58 17.22
C ASP A 470 -24.36 18.80 18.14
N SER A 471 -23.91 18.60 19.37
CA SER A 471 -23.68 19.69 20.33
C SER A 471 -22.62 20.66 19.81
N GLU A 472 -21.50 20.14 19.32
CA GLU A 472 -20.43 20.90 18.68
C GLU A 472 -20.93 21.62 17.42
N ALA A 473 -21.79 20.99 16.61
CA ALA A 473 -22.39 21.65 15.45
C ALA A 473 -23.20 22.88 15.85
N MET A 474 -24.07 22.73 16.84
CA MET A 474 -24.91 23.82 17.33
C MET A 474 -24.10 24.92 18.01
N GLN A 475 -23.04 24.57 18.75
CA GLN A 475 -22.13 25.53 19.37
C GLN A 475 -21.32 26.30 18.33
N CYS A 476 -20.77 25.61 17.32
CA CYS A 476 -20.00 26.20 16.24
C CYS A 476 -20.86 27.16 15.41
N LEU A 477 -22.07 26.74 15.00
CA LEU A 477 -23.02 27.60 14.30
C LEU A 477 -23.50 28.77 15.17
N GLY A 478 -23.72 28.54 16.47
CA GLY A 478 -24.04 29.57 17.45
C GLY A 478 -22.96 30.63 17.59
N TYR A 479 -21.69 30.20 17.64
CA TYR A 479 -20.53 31.07 17.67
C TYR A 479 -20.46 31.95 16.42
N TYR A 480 -20.53 31.37 15.22
CA TYR A 480 -20.50 32.16 13.98
C TYR A 480 -21.68 33.13 13.85
N LYS A 481 -22.87 32.71 14.28
CA LYS A 481 -24.04 33.59 14.37
C LYS A 481 -23.80 34.75 15.33
N SER A 482 -23.14 34.52 16.47
CA SER A 482 -22.86 35.56 17.47
C SER A 482 -21.88 36.64 16.98
N ILE A 483 -20.96 36.28 16.09
CA ILE A 483 -19.99 37.21 15.47
C ILE A 483 -20.46 37.77 14.12
N ASN A 484 -21.75 37.59 13.77
CA ASN A 484 -22.34 38.00 12.49
C ASN A 484 -21.60 37.45 11.25
N GLN A 485 -20.94 36.30 11.37
CA GLN A 485 -20.31 35.62 10.25
C GLN A 485 -21.27 34.57 9.69
N THR A 486 -21.56 34.65 8.39
CA THR A 486 -22.46 33.70 7.72
C THR A 486 -21.72 32.42 7.39
N VAL A 487 -22.26 31.28 7.82
CA VAL A 487 -21.84 29.96 7.34
C VAL A 487 -22.56 29.68 6.03
N ASP A 488 -21.81 29.40 4.97
CA ASP A 488 -22.38 29.22 3.63
C ASP A 488 -23.00 27.83 3.44
N LEU A 489 -22.38 26.82 4.04
CA LEU A 489 -22.77 25.43 3.86
C LEU A 489 -22.32 24.54 5.03
N VAL A 490 -23.17 23.60 5.44
CA VAL A 490 -22.77 22.47 6.29
C VAL A 490 -22.69 21.19 5.46
N LEU A 491 -21.50 20.58 5.38
CA LEU A 491 -21.30 19.24 4.83
C LEU A 491 -21.53 18.19 5.91
N LEU A 492 -22.50 17.31 5.72
CA LEU A 492 -22.92 16.35 6.73
C LEU A 492 -22.68 14.90 6.29
N GLN A 493 -21.92 14.16 7.10
CA GLN A 493 -21.77 12.71 6.91
C GLN A 493 -23.07 11.99 7.32
N PRO A 494 -23.59 11.05 6.50
CA PRO A 494 -24.82 10.32 6.80
C PRO A 494 -24.83 9.63 8.16
N SER A 495 -23.68 9.12 8.64
CA SER A 495 -23.58 8.48 9.96
C SER A 495 -23.87 9.45 11.11
N VAL A 496 -23.48 10.72 10.98
CA VAL A 496 -23.80 11.78 11.97
C VAL A 496 -25.29 12.08 11.96
N ALA A 497 -25.88 12.20 10.76
CA ALA A 497 -27.31 12.44 10.61
C ALA A 497 -28.18 11.26 11.07
N GLN A 498 -27.72 10.02 10.89
CA GLN A 498 -28.41 8.82 11.38
C GLN A 498 -28.35 8.70 12.91
N ALA A 499 -27.22 9.09 13.52
CA ALA A 499 -27.09 9.15 14.98
C ALA A 499 -28.01 10.21 15.60
N ASN A 500 -28.22 11.33 14.92
CA ASN A 500 -29.20 12.35 15.31
C ASN A 500 -29.97 12.94 14.12
N PRO A 501 -31.13 12.36 13.76
CA PRO A 501 -31.94 12.86 12.64
C PRO A 501 -32.43 14.30 12.78
N ALA A 502 -32.50 14.81 14.02
CA ALA A 502 -32.95 16.18 14.28
C ALA A 502 -31.89 17.23 13.89
N ILE A 503 -30.62 16.85 13.70
CA ILE A 503 -29.54 17.80 13.39
C ILE A 503 -29.80 18.58 12.11
N VAL A 504 -30.30 17.92 11.06
CA VAL A 504 -30.58 18.59 9.77
C VAL A 504 -31.67 19.63 9.93
N GLN A 505 -32.76 19.28 10.63
CA GLN A 505 -33.85 20.22 10.90
C GLN A 505 -33.39 21.35 11.83
N ALA A 506 -32.58 21.06 12.85
CA ALA A 506 -32.07 22.05 13.78
C ALA A 506 -31.14 23.07 13.10
N VAL A 507 -30.22 22.61 12.24
CA VAL A 507 -29.34 23.49 11.45
C VAL A 507 -30.15 24.42 10.56
N LYS A 508 -31.12 23.85 9.84
CA LYS A 508 -31.97 24.62 8.91
C LYS A 508 -32.90 25.60 9.64
N SER A 509 -33.60 25.16 10.69
CA SER A 509 -34.60 25.98 11.39
C SER A 509 -33.97 27.06 12.29
N ASN A 510 -32.87 26.77 12.99
CA ASN A 510 -32.27 27.70 13.94
C ASN A 510 -31.27 28.67 13.31
N PHE A 511 -30.62 28.25 12.21
CA PHE A 511 -29.54 29.02 11.58
C PHE A 511 -29.81 29.40 10.12
N GLY A 512 -30.77 28.77 9.44
CA GLY A 512 -31.04 29.05 8.03
C GLY A 512 -29.89 28.65 7.09
N VAL A 513 -29.02 27.74 7.53
CA VAL A 513 -27.84 27.30 6.78
C VAL A 513 -28.19 26.06 5.96
N PRO A 514 -27.87 26.00 4.67
CA PRO A 514 -28.12 24.82 3.85
C PRO A 514 -27.24 23.65 4.29
N VAL A 515 -27.82 22.45 4.27
CA VAL A 515 -27.16 21.20 4.65
C VAL A 515 -26.99 20.34 3.41
N VAL A 516 -25.75 20.00 3.06
CA VAL A 516 -25.43 19.12 1.94
C VAL A 516 -24.86 17.82 2.49
N ALA A 517 -25.54 16.71 2.22
CA ALA A 517 -25.05 15.40 2.61
C ALA A 517 -23.94 14.95 1.65
N PHE A 518 -22.97 14.18 2.13
CA PHE A 518 -22.02 13.50 1.24
C PHE A 518 -22.05 12.00 1.47
N SER A 519 -22.20 11.22 0.39
CA SER A 519 -22.36 9.77 0.51
C SER A 519 -21.80 9.04 -0.69
N SER A 520 -21.33 7.80 -0.47
CA SER A 520 -20.93 6.91 -1.56
C SER A 520 -22.13 6.35 -2.34
N SER A 521 -23.37 6.56 -1.87
CA SER A 521 -24.59 6.15 -2.53
C SER A 521 -25.60 7.29 -2.65
N SER A 522 -26.03 7.56 -3.88
CA SER A 522 -26.96 8.65 -4.20
C SER A 522 -28.33 8.56 -3.49
N ALA A 523 -28.68 7.40 -2.93
CA ALA A 523 -29.95 7.12 -2.28
C ALA A 523 -30.13 7.76 -0.88
N SER A 524 -29.06 8.29 -0.25
CA SER A 524 -29.10 8.64 1.18
C SER A 524 -29.60 10.07 1.50
N ALA A 525 -29.41 11.06 0.62
CA ALA A 525 -29.64 12.46 1.01
C ALA A 525 -31.11 12.85 1.23
N SER A 526 -32.02 12.39 0.35
CA SER A 526 -33.45 12.70 0.49
C SER A 526 -34.06 12.09 1.77
N GLN A 527 -33.49 10.97 2.24
CA GLN A 527 -33.90 10.33 3.50
C GLN A 527 -33.47 11.12 4.73
N LEU A 528 -32.40 11.91 4.61
CA LEU A 528 -31.85 12.74 5.69
C LEU A 528 -32.45 14.15 5.74
N GLY A 529 -33.23 14.56 4.74
CA GLY A 529 -33.79 15.91 4.65
C GLY A 529 -32.76 17.00 4.28
N ALA A 530 -31.60 16.59 3.75
CA ALA A 530 -30.56 17.50 3.26
C ALA A 530 -31.04 18.26 2.00
N ASP A 531 -30.48 19.45 1.76
CA ASP A 531 -30.79 20.32 0.62
C ASP A 531 -30.13 19.87 -0.69
N ASP A 532 -29.01 19.16 -0.59
CA ASP A 532 -28.32 18.53 -1.73
C ASP A 532 -27.54 17.28 -1.30
N ASN A 533 -27.04 16.53 -2.29
CA ASN A 533 -26.14 15.39 -2.11
C ASN A 533 -24.90 15.54 -2.99
N ILE A 534 -23.73 15.35 -2.42
CA ILE A 534 -22.50 15.19 -3.18
C ILE A 534 -21.95 13.77 -3.00
N GLU A 535 -21.28 13.26 -4.03
CA GLU A 535 -20.63 11.96 -3.94
C GLU A 535 -19.48 12.06 -2.92
N GLY A 536 -19.47 11.20 -1.91
CA GLY A 536 -18.41 11.16 -0.90
C GLY A 536 -17.11 10.57 -1.46
N PRO A 537 -15.97 10.73 -0.75
CA PRO A 537 -14.73 10.05 -1.11
C PRO A 537 -14.96 8.54 -1.16
N THR A 538 -14.84 7.96 -2.35
CA THR A 538 -14.91 6.51 -2.56
C THR A 538 -13.52 6.00 -2.87
N LEU A 539 -13.09 4.95 -2.16
CA LEU A 539 -11.75 4.40 -2.32
C LEU A 539 -11.52 3.94 -3.77
N GLY A 540 -10.55 4.55 -4.45
CA GLY A 540 -10.16 4.18 -5.81
C GLY A 540 -10.86 4.92 -6.94
N THR A 541 -11.77 5.86 -6.66
CA THR A 541 -12.32 6.79 -7.66
C THR A 541 -11.83 8.21 -7.42
N PRO A 542 -11.40 8.95 -8.47
CA PRO A 542 -11.04 10.35 -8.31
C PRO A 542 -12.29 11.17 -7.96
N PHE A 543 -12.20 11.96 -6.90
CA PHE A 543 -13.29 12.82 -6.46
C PHE A 543 -13.55 13.95 -7.46
N ASN A 544 -14.82 14.12 -7.84
CA ASN A 544 -15.21 15.16 -8.79
C ASN A 544 -15.38 16.52 -8.09
N LYS A 545 -14.34 17.36 -8.17
CA LYS A 545 -14.33 18.70 -7.56
C LYS A 545 -15.36 19.65 -8.13
N ASP A 546 -15.80 19.45 -9.36
CA ASP A 546 -16.79 20.32 -10.00
C ASP A 546 -18.14 20.24 -9.27
N VAL A 547 -18.46 19.06 -8.71
CA VAL A 547 -19.66 18.85 -7.89
C VAL A 547 -19.59 19.65 -6.59
N LEU A 548 -18.40 19.69 -5.97
CA LEU A 548 -18.16 20.49 -4.76
C LEU A 548 -18.27 21.99 -5.05
N ALA A 549 -17.69 22.44 -6.16
CA ALA A 549 -17.79 23.83 -6.62
C ALA A 549 -19.24 24.22 -6.97
N GLN A 550 -20.00 23.32 -7.60
CA GLN A 550 -21.40 23.52 -7.93
C GLN A 550 -22.27 23.63 -6.66
N ALA A 551 -22.07 22.73 -5.69
CA ALA A 551 -22.79 22.79 -4.42
C ALA A 551 -22.51 24.10 -3.68
N LEU A 552 -21.23 24.53 -3.64
CA LEU A 552 -20.85 25.78 -3.01
C LEU A 552 -21.47 27.00 -3.71
N SER A 553 -21.40 27.06 -5.06
CA SER A 553 -21.99 28.14 -5.84
C SER A 553 -23.52 28.20 -5.71
N LYS A 554 -24.18 27.05 -5.65
CA LYS A 554 -25.65 26.94 -5.49
C LYS A 554 -26.14 27.44 -4.13
N HIS A 555 -25.37 27.17 -3.07
CA HIS A 555 -25.79 27.44 -1.70
C HIS A 555 -25.21 28.73 -1.09
N HIS A 556 -24.19 29.31 -1.73
CA HIS A 556 -23.63 30.60 -1.33
C HIS A 556 -24.70 31.70 -1.34
N GLY A 557 -24.83 32.43 -0.22
CA GLY A 557 -25.79 33.53 -0.06
C GLY A 557 -27.22 33.12 0.35
N GLY A 558 -27.55 31.83 0.40
CA GLY A 558 -28.87 31.35 0.82
C GLY A 558 -29.27 31.77 2.24
N ALA A 559 -28.31 31.81 3.16
CA ALA A 559 -28.54 32.23 4.55
C ALA A 559 -28.92 33.71 4.70
N ARG A 560 -28.58 34.58 3.73
CA ARG A 560 -28.84 36.03 3.84
C ARG A 560 -30.30 36.40 3.57
N SER A 561 -31.04 35.59 2.82
CA SER A 561 -32.44 35.90 2.47
C SER A 561 -33.47 35.47 3.52
N ALA A 562 -33.13 34.56 4.45
CA ALA A 562 -34.08 34.00 5.41
C ALA A 562 -34.29 34.85 6.68
N VAL A 563 -33.42 35.83 6.96
CA VAL A 563 -33.42 36.59 8.22
C VAL A 563 -34.35 37.82 8.20
N ALA A 564 -35.03 38.10 7.09
CA ALA A 564 -35.82 39.34 6.91
C ALA A 564 -37.30 39.29 7.38
N ASN A 565 -37.77 38.26 8.09
CA ASN A 565 -39.16 38.22 8.59
C ASN A 565 -39.29 37.53 9.97
N PRO A 566 -39.42 38.28 11.08
CA PRO A 566 -39.74 37.73 12.38
C PRO A 566 -41.23 37.96 12.68
N MET A 567 -42.08 37.01 12.32
CA MET A 567 -43.43 36.94 12.88
C MET A 567 -43.84 35.47 12.94
N TYR A 568 -43.64 34.83 14.10
CA TYR A 568 -44.60 33.91 14.72
C TYR A 568 -44.06 33.50 16.11
N SER A 569 -44.85 33.88 17.12
CA SER A 569 -44.70 33.56 18.53
C SER A 569 -45.00 32.09 18.80
N ALA A 570 -44.13 31.40 19.53
CA ALA A 570 -44.34 30.04 20.03
C ALA A 570 -45.23 30.03 21.28
N ALA A 571 -46.01 28.95 21.45
CA ALA A 571 -46.65 28.57 22.71
C ALA A 571 -45.88 27.36 23.32
N PRO A 572 -45.81 27.22 24.66
CA PRO A 572 -44.96 26.23 25.30
C PRO A 572 -45.70 24.90 25.50
N ALA A 573 -45.03 23.79 25.23
CA ALA A 573 -45.47 22.46 25.65
C ALA A 573 -44.48 21.85 26.64
N THR A 574 -45.05 21.41 27.76
CA THR A 574 -44.48 20.79 28.97
C THR A 574 -43.77 19.44 28.75
N PRO A 575 -42.91 19.01 29.69
CA PRO A 575 -42.04 17.85 29.52
C PRO A 575 -42.75 16.53 29.81
N MET A 576 -42.52 15.51 28.96
CA MET A 576 -42.83 14.13 29.26
C MET A 576 -41.57 13.36 29.64
N THR A 577 -41.59 12.79 30.84
CA THR A 577 -40.69 11.74 31.35
C THR A 577 -40.80 10.46 30.50
N PRO A 578 -39.69 9.81 30.12
CA PRO A 578 -39.74 8.47 29.54
C PRO A 578 -39.67 7.39 30.63
N GLY A 579 -40.62 6.46 30.53
CA GLY A 579 -40.61 5.19 31.25
C GLY A 579 -39.62 4.19 30.67
N SER A 580 -39.22 3.29 31.55
CA SER A 580 -38.33 2.14 31.43
C SER A 580 -38.61 1.18 30.26
N GLY A 581 -37.53 0.59 29.72
CA GLY A 581 -37.57 -0.77 29.19
C GLY A 581 -36.84 -0.98 27.87
N ALA A 582 -35.51 -1.12 27.89
CA ALA A 582 -34.77 -1.74 26.79
C ALA A 582 -33.57 -2.53 27.34
N MET A 583 -33.57 -3.85 27.08
CA MET A 583 -32.44 -4.76 27.30
C MET A 583 -31.26 -4.37 26.40
N THR A 584 -30.09 -4.20 26.99
CA THR A 584 -28.81 -4.06 26.29
C THR A 584 -28.19 -5.43 26.01
N PRO A 585 -27.57 -5.67 24.83
CA PRO A 585 -26.73 -6.84 24.61
C PRO A 585 -25.38 -6.65 25.33
N GLY A 586 -24.92 -7.69 26.02
CA GLY A 586 -23.69 -7.68 26.82
C GLY A 586 -22.45 -7.33 26.02
N GLY A 587 -21.89 -6.15 26.27
CA GLY A 587 -20.51 -5.82 25.97
C GLY A 587 -19.59 -6.49 27.00
N ALA A 588 -18.55 -7.17 26.52
CA ALA A 588 -17.48 -7.67 27.39
C ALA A 588 -16.86 -6.51 28.17
N GLN A 589 -17.09 -6.46 29.48
CA GLN A 589 -16.39 -5.55 30.38
C GLN A 589 -14.93 -5.98 30.47
N TYR A 590 -14.03 -5.09 30.05
CA TYR A 590 -12.61 -5.23 30.29
C TYR A 590 -12.34 -5.17 31.80
N ASP A 591 -11.66 -6.19 32.32
CA ASP A 591 -11.23 -6.24 33.72
C ASP A 591 -10.08 -5.24 33.96
N PRO A 592 -10.28 -4.17 34.74
CA PRO A 592 -9.25 -3.19 35.04
C PRO A 592 -8.03 -3.81 35.75
N ALA A 593 -8.21 -4.94 36.43
CA ALA A 593 -7.13 -5.65 37.10
C ALA A 593 -6.15 -6.27 36.11
N MET A 594 -6.64 -6.74 34.94
CA MET A 594 -5.79 -7.31 33.90
C MET A 594 -4.89 -6.23 33.27
N VAL A 595 -5.45 -5.06 32.98
CA VAL A 595 -4.70 -3.92 32.40
C VAL A 595 -3.63 -3.45 33.38
N LYS A 596 -3.96 -3.37 34.68
CA LYS A 596 -3.00 -3.01 35.73
C LYS A 596 -1.86 -4.04 35.82
N SER A 597 -2.19 -5.34 35.84
CA SER A 597 -1.19 -6.42 35.85
C SER A 597 -0.25 -6.36 34.65
N MET A 598 -0.76 -6.01 33.47
CA MET A 598 0.03 -5.90 32.25
C MET A 598 0.97 -4.69 32.29
N MET A 599 0.50 -3.55 32.83
CA MET A 599 1.32 -2.35 33.01
C MET A 599 2.43 -2.55 34.05
N ASP A 600 2.13 -3.27 35.14
CA ASP A 600 3.11 -3.61 36.18
C ASP A 600 4.21 -4.54 35.63
N GLU A 601 3.87 -5.51 34.77
CA GLU A 601 4.83 -6.39 34.11
C GLU A 601 5.72 -5.61 33.12
N ILE A 602 5.15 -4.68 32.36
CA ILE A 602 5.90 -3.80 31.45
C ILE A 602 6.87 -2.90 32.23
N ALA A 603 6.43 -2.32 33.35
CA ALA A 603 7.28 -1.50 34.21
C ALA A 603 8.44 -2.32 34.80
N ARG A 604 8.17 -3.57 35.21
CA ARG A 604 9.17 -4.51 35.71
C ARG A 604 10.21 -4.87 34.63
N LEU A 605 9.77 -5.10 33.40
CA LEU A 605 10.66 -5.40 32.26
C LEU A 605 11.51 -4.19 31.86
N LYS A 606 10.96 -2.97 31.89
CA LYS A 606 11.74 -1.74 31.66
C LYS A 606 12.84 -1.56 32.72
N ALA A 607 12.51 -1.80 33.99
CA ALA A 607 13.47 -1.73 35.09
C ALA A 607 14.59 -2.77 34.94
N ALA A 608 14.26 -4.01 34.54
CA ALA A 608 15.24 -5.06 34.31
C ALA A 608 16.18 -4.77 33.12
N ALA A 609 15.69 -4.03 32.12
CA ALA A 609 16.45 -3.66 30.93
C ALA A 609 17.28 -2.36 31.08
N GLY A 610 17.19 -1.66 32.23
CA GLY A 610 17.86 -0.37 32.42
C GLY A 610 17.34 0.73 31.49
N LEU A 611 16.11 0.59 30.98
CA LEU A 611 15.47 1.57 30.10
C LEU A 611 14.67 2.54 30.96
N GLN A 612 14.98 3.84 30.85
CA GLN A 612 14.17 4.91 31.44
C GLN A 612 12.83 5.07 30.74
#